data_AF-M7A799-F1
#
_entry.id   AF-M7A799-F1
#
_cell.length_a   1.000
_cell.length_b   1.000
_cell.length_c   1.000
_cell.angle_alpha   90.00
_cell.angle_beta   90.00
_cell.angle_gamma   90.00
#
_symmetry.space_group_name_H-M   'P 1'
#
loop_
_entity.id
_entity.type
_entity.pdbx_description
1 polymer ?
#
loop_
_entity_poly.entity_id
_entity_poly.type
_entity_poly.pdbx_seq_one_letter_code
_entity_poly.pdbx_strand_id
1 'polypeptide(L)'
;MGLDPEVLNNNNRGCIGLGRCGLGCPINAKQSMFLTYIPDAIESGATVIANMKAQVIHDGPTKTVIADFTPDPYEKTPDVVIQKLKISTKVVVVSAGAIEGPALLQRSGIGNDWVGRNLKVHPTSTIFAVFNEKINMYSGPPQSAVIKDGHNQDNTGYGFWLEVAPFRPTLVASLIPFYGSKQFEQIEKYSNMSAGIVLVRDGSDGEAN
;
A
#
# COMPACT_ATOMS: atom_id res chain seq x y z
N MET A 1 22.99 -20.48 -5.18
CA MET A 1 22.96 -19.30 -4.28
C MET A 1 22.79 -19.69 -2.82
N GLY A 2 22.33 -20.90 -2.48
CA GLY A 2 22.23 -21.34 -1.08
C GLY A 2 21.23 -20.52 -0.27
N LEU A 3 20.16 -20.05 -0.93
CA LEU A 3 19.07 -19.30 -0.32
C LEU A 3 17.84 -20.19 -0.24
N ASP A 4 17.04 -20.01 0.80
CA ASP A 4 15.90 -20.88 1.12
C ASP A 4 14.55 -20.19 0.83
N PRO A 5 13.89 -20.50 -0.30
CA PRO A 5 12.59 -19.93 -0.62
C PRO A 5 11.46 -20.56 0.19
N GLU A 6 10.58 -19.72 0.71
CA GLU A 6 9.36 -20.11 1.41
C GLU A 6 8.13 -19.70 0.60
N VAL A 7 7.12 -20.57 0.54
CA VAL A 7 5.79 -20.23 -0.01
C VAL A 7 4.97 -19.54 1.08
N LEU A 8 4.45 -18.36 0.77
CA LEU A 8 3.65 -17.58 1.73
C LEU A 8 2.17 -17.99 1.70
N ASN A 9 1.58 -18.07 2.89
CA ASN A 9 0.14 -18.17 3.05
C ASN A 9 -0.50 -16.81 2.75
N ASN A 10 -1.16 -16.71 1.61
CA ASN A 10 -1.77 -15.47 1.18
C ASN A 10 -3.10 -15.20 1.91
N ASN A 11 -3.35 -13.93 2.27
CA ASN A 11 -4.59 -13.48 2.89
C ASN A 11 -5.74 -13.39 1.86
N ASN A 12 -6.19 -14.55 1.37
CA ASN A 12 -7.26 -14.66 0.39
C ASN A 12 -8.17 -15.86 0.64
N ARG A 13 -9.40 -15.79 0.12
CA ARG A 13 -10.38 -16.90 0.09
C ARG A 13 -10.97 -16.99 -1.31
N GLY A 14 -10.98 -18.17 -1.91
CA GLY A 14 -11.50 -18.37 -3.27
C GLY A 14 -10.71 -17.65 -4.37
N CYS A 15 -9.41 -17.40 -4.16
CA CYS A 15 -8.56 -16.76 -5.17
C CYS A 15 -8.32 -17.69 -6.36
N ILE A 16 -8.58 -17.18 -7.57
CA ILE A 16 -8.32 -17.88 -8.83
C ILE A 16 -7.06 -17.38 -9.57
N GLY A 17 -6.21 -16.60 -8.89
CA GLY A 17 -4.91 -16.19 -9.43
C GLY A 17 -4.94 -15.11 -10.51
N LEU A 18 -5.86 -14.13 -10.43
CA LEU A 18 -5.96 -13.04 -11.43
C LEU A 18 -4.77 -12.05 -11.46
N GLY A 19 -3.91 -12.08 -10.43
CA GLY A 19 -2.78 -11.15 -10.24
C GLY A 19 -3.14 -9.67 -10.15
N ARG A 20 -4.38 -9.35 -9.79
CA ARG A 20 -4.92 -7.97 -9.74
C ARG A 20 -4.74 -7.31 -8.36
N CYS A 21 -4.11 -7.98 -7.41
CA CYS A 21 -4.20 -7.64 -5.98
C CYS A 21 -3.76 -6.22 -5.59
N GLY A 22 -2.84 -5.61 -6.35
CA GLY A 22 -2.42 -4.21 -6.17
C GLY A 22 -3.38 -3.16 -6.73
N LEU A 23 -4.35 -3.57 -7.56
CA LEU A 23 -5.32 -2.70 -8.25
C LEU A 23 -6.76 -2.90 -7.74
N GLY A 24 -6.95 -3.68 -6.67
CA GLY A 24 -8.26 -4.15 -6.22
C GLY A 24 -8.59 -5.55 -6.76
N CYS A 25 -9.20 -6.39 -5.92
CA CYS A 25 -9.58 -7.75 -6.30
C CYS A 25 -11.00 -7.75 -6.87
N PRO A 26 -11.21 -8.03 -8.17
CA PRO A 26 -12.52 -7.91 -8.81
C PRO A 26 -13.51 -9.00 -8.38
N ILE A 27 -13.05 -10.04 -7.70
CA ILE A 27 -13.86 -11.17 -7.23
C ILE A 27 -13.91 -11.25 -5.70
N ASN A 28 -13.48 -10.19 -4.99
CA ASN A 28 -13.49 -10.14 -3.52
C ASN A 28 -12.75 -11.29 -2.82
N ALA A 29 -11.74 -11.88 -3.47
CA ALA A 29 -10.94 -12.95 -2.88
C ALA A 29 -9.89 -12.43 -1.89
N LYS A 30 -9.29 -11.26 -2.14
CA LYS A 30 -8.34 -10.60 -1.23
C LYS A 30 -9.09 -10.12 0.00
N GLN A 31 -8.78 -10.65 1.19
CA GLN A 31 -9.48 -10.33 2.45
C GLN A 31 -9.06 -8.96 2.98
N SER A 32 -9.37 -7.89 2.23
CA SER A 32 -9.15 -6.50 2.63
C SER A 32 -10.14 -6.08 3.72
N MET A 33 -9.82 -4.99 4.41
CA MET A 33 -10.70 -4.39 5.44
C MET A 33 -12.10 -4.05 4.90
N PHE A 34 -12.21 -3.76 3.60
CA PHE A 34 -13.49 -3.53 2.91
C PHE A 34 -14.43 -4.74 2.98
N LEU A 35 -13.91 -5.96 3.05
CA LEU A 35 -14.69 -7.19 3.13
C LEU A 35 -14.78 -7.79 4.54
N THR A 36 -13.97 -7.29 5.47
CA THR A 36 -13.86 -7.82 6.82
C THR A 36 -14.35 -6.79 7.84
N TYR A 37 -13.44 -5.98 8.39
CA TYR A 37 -13.72 -5.15 9.54
C TYR A 37 -14.69 -3.98 9.29
N ILE A 38 -14.75 -3.44 8.06
CA ILE A 38 -15.65 -2.31 7.76
C ILE A 38 -17.13 -2.78 7.78
N PRO A 39 -17.51 -3.86 7.08
CA PRO A 39 -18.84 -4.46 7.24
C PRO A 39 -19.21 -4.78 8.69
N ASP A 40 -18.30 -5.45 9.44
CA ASP A 40 -18.54 -5.81 10.85
C ASP A 40 -18.83 -4.57 11.72
N ALA A 41 -18.10 -3.48 11.48
CA ALA A 41 -18.31 -2.21 12.19
C ALA A 41 -19.66 -1.58 11.84
N ILE A 42 -20.06 -1.60 10.56
CA ILE A 42 -21.36 -1.08 10.11
C ILE A 42 -22.51 -1.90 10.71
N GLU A 43 -22.41 -3.23 10.71
CA GLU A 43 -23.40 -4.11 11.35
C GLU A 43 -23.52 -3.85 12.86
N SER A 44 -22.40 -3.49 13.49
CA SER A 44 -22.35 -3.08 14.90
C SER A 44 -22.81 -1.64 15.15
N GLY A 45 -23.31 -0.93 14.13
CA GLY A 45 -23.89 0.41 14.25
C GLY A 45 -22.95 1.57 13.93
N ALA A 46 -21.76 1.33 13.36
CA ALA A 46 -20.88 2.40 12.90
C ALA A 46 -21.41 3.06 11.63
N THR A 47 -21.31 4.39 11.55
CA THR A 47 -21.56 5.14 10.31
C THR A 47 -20.26 5.41 9.59
N VAL A 48 -20.16 4.98 8.33
CA VAL A 48 -19.02 5.27 7.46
C VAL A 48 -19.42 6.35 6.45
N ILE A 49 -18.65 7.44 6.41
CA ILE A 49 -18.85 8.54 5.46
C ILE A 49 -17.62 8.58 4.55
N ALA A 50 -17.77 8.06 3.33
CA ALA A 50 -16.72 8.06 2.31
C ALA A 50 -16.50 9.47 1.74
N ASN A 51 -15.37 9.67 1.04
CA ASN A 51 -15.05 10.91 0.33
C ASN A 51 -14.99 12.16 1.23
N MET A 52 -14.72 12.00 2.52
CA MET A 52 -14.56 13.12 3.46
C MET A 52 -13.14 13.12 4.03
N LYS A 53 -12.32 14.09 3.59
CA LYS A 53 -10.95 14.28 4.11
C LYS A 53 -11.00 15.17 5.35
N ALA A 54 -10.58 14.64 6.50
CA ALA A 54 -10.39 15.44 7.71
C ALA A 54 -9.30 16.50 7.48
N GLN A 55 -9.64 17.77 7.73
CA GLN A 55 -8.76 18.91 7.50
C GLN A 55 -8.09 19.39 8.78
N VAL A 56 -8.88 19.49 9.85
CA VAL A 56 -8.44 19.99 11.16
C VAL A 56 -9.25 19.35 12.30
N ILE A 57 -8.58 19.13 13.42
CA ILE A 57 -9.17 18.72 14.70
C ILE A 57 -8.97 19.87 15.68
N HIS A 58 -10.05 20.36 16.28
CA HIS A 58 -9.97 21.26 17.42
C HIS A 58 -10.05 20.45 18.71
N ASP A 59 -8.98 20.47 19.51
CA ASP A 59 -8.96 19.82 20.81
C ASP A 59 -9.47 20.74 21.92
N GLY A 60 -10.30 20.19 22.79
CA GLY A 60 -11.03 20.89 23.85
C GLY A 60 -11.92 19.92 24.63
N PRO A 61 -12.75 20.41 25.58
CA PRO A 61 -13.63 19.56 26.38
C PRO A 61 -14.61 18.71 25.55
N THR A 62 -14.92 19.19 24.35
CA THR A 62 -15.54 18.44 23.26
C THR A 62 -14.67 18.66 22.03
N LYS A 63 -14.20 17.57 21.42
CA LYS A 63 -13.38 17.61 20.22
C LYS A 63 -14.26 17.90 19.01
N THR A 64 -13.77 18.72 18.09
CA THR A 64 -14.46 19.01 16.83
C THR A 64 -13.58 18.60 15.66
N VAL A 65 -14.10 17.81 14.73
CA VAL A 65 -13.42 17.48 13.48
C VAL A 65 -14.12 18.20 12.34
N ILE A 66 -13.35 18.92 11.50
CA ILE A 66 -13.83 19.48 10.24
C ILE A 66 -13.27 18.63 9.10
N ALA A 67 -14.16 18.17 8.22
CA ALA A 67 -13.80 17.42 7.03
C ALA A 67 -14.44 18.03 5.79
N ASP A 68 -13.71 17.99 4.67
CA ASP A 68 -14.19 18.49 3.38
C ASP A 68 -14.37 17.34 2.40
N PHE A 69 -15.34 17.50 1.49
CA PHE A 69 -15.54 16.55 0.41
C PHE A 69 -14.28 16.46 -0.46
N THR A 70 -13.89 15.23 -0.81
CA THR A 70 -12.81 14.95 -1.74
C THR A 70 -13.31 13.95 -2.79
N PRO A 71 -13.40 14.36 -4.07
CA PRO A 71 -13.91 13.48 -5.12
C PRO A 71 -12.98 12.28 -5.30
N ASP A 72 -13.56 11.12 -5.60
CA ASP A 72 -12.79 9.98 -6.08
C ASP A 72 -12.44 10.22 -7.56
N PRO A 73 -11.16 10.18 -7.97
CA PRO A 73 -10.76 10.42 -9.36
C PRO A 73 -11.26 9.34 -10.33
N TYR A 74 -11.74 8.19 -9.84
CA TYR A 74 -12.20 7.06 -10.64
C TYR A 74 -13.73 6.91 -10.67
N GLU A 75 -14.46 7.70 -9.87
CA GLU A 75 -15.92 7.66 -9.82
C GLU A 75 -16.53 8.99 -10.27
N LYS A 76 -17.72 8.92 -10.88
CA LYS A 76 -18.48 10.13 -11.17
C LYS A 76 -18.97 10.71 -9.85
N THR A 77 -18.56 11.94 -9.54
CA THR A 77 -19.10 12.69 -8.40
C THR A 77 -20.63 12.74 -8.46
N PRO A 78 -21.34 12.42 -7.36
CA PRO A 78 -22.79 12.55 -7.31
C PRO A 78 -23.26 13.99 -7.53
N ASP A 79 -24.48 14.17 -8.04
CA ASP A 79 -25.04 15.50 -8.28
C ASP A 79 -25.27 16.29 -6.98
N VAL A 80 -25.45 15.58 -5.85
CA VAL A 80 -25.59 16.16 -4.50
C VAL A 80 -24.57 15.53 -3.58
N VAL A 81 -23.75 16.37 -2.94
CA VAL A 81 -22.70 15.95 -2.01
C VAL A 81 -22.71 16.77 -0.72
N ILE A 82 -22.22 16.18 0.36
CA ILE A 82 -21.92 16.91 1.59
C ILE A 82 -20.58 17.62 1.40
N GLN A 83 -20.59 18.92 1.11
CA GLN A 83 -19.35 19.67 0.83
C GLN A 83 -18.41 19.77 2.03
N LYS A 84 -18.98 19.92 3.23
CA LYS A 84 -18.24 20.07 4.49
C LYS A 84 -19.01 19.40 5.61
N LEU A 85 -18.30 18.71 6.48
CA LEU A 85 -18.83 18.02 7.64
C LEU A 85 -18.14 18.54 8.90
N LYS A 86 -18.93 18.79 9.94
CA LYS A 86 -18.46 19.12 11.28
C LYS A 86 -19.00 18.08 12.26
N ILE A 87 -18.10 17.39 12.95
CA ILE A 87 -18.46 16.37 13.94
C ILE A 87 -17.96 16.83 15.31
N SER A 88 -18.84 16.85 16.31
CA SER A 88 -18.50 17.09 17.72
C SER A 88 -18.55 15.77 18.48
N THR A 89 -17.47 15.42 19.18
CA THR A 89 -17.34 14.13 19.90
C THR A 89 -16.47 14.27 21.15
N LYS A 90 -16.53 13.28 22.05
CA LYS A 90 -15.64 13.19 23.21
C LYS A 90 -14.29 12.58 22.87
N VAL A 91 -14.25 11.69 21.88
CA VAL A 91 -13.05 10.94 21.49
C VAL A 91 -12.87 11.00 19.99
N VAL A 92 -11.63 11.25 19.55
CA VAL A 92 -11.20 11.17 18.16
C VAL A 92 -10.04 10.18 18.11
N VAL A 93 -10.12 9.21 17.21
CA VAL A 93 -9.04 8.26 16.91
C VAL A 93 -8.51 8.59 15.52
N VAL A 94 -7.23 8.92 15.41
CA VAL A 94 -6.59 9.23 14.12
C VAL A 94 -5.98 7.97 13.54
N SER A 95 -6.61 7.44 12.48
CA SER A 95 -6.17 6.23 11.77
C SER A 95 -5.85 6.53 10.29
N ALA A 96 -5.27 7.70 10.01
CA ALA A 96 -5.02 8.20 8.65
C ALA A 96 -3.64 7.81 8.06
N GLY A 97 -3.06 6.70 8.52
CA GLY A 97 -1.78 6.17 8.04
C GLY A 97 -0.55 6.99 8.47
N ALA A 98 0.64 6.49 8.12
CA ALA A 98 1.93 7.03 8.58
C ALA A 98 2.29 8.42 7.99
N ILE A 99 1.58 8.87 6.95
CA ILE A 99 1.82 10.16 6.29
C ILE A 99 0.73 11.17 6.62
N GLU A 100 -0.53 10.86 6.29
CA GLU A 100 -1.64 11.80 6.48
C GLU A 100 -2.09 11.92 7.96
N GLY A 101 -1.84 10.89 8.78
CA GLY A 101 -2.04 10.94 10.24
C GLY A 101 -1.23 12.05 10.91
N PRO A 102 0.12 12.03 10.86
CA PRO A 102 0.92 13.10 11.42
C PRO A 102 0.67 14.45 10.74
N ALA A 103 0.42 14.49 9.42
CA ALA A 103 0.10 15.74 8.74
C ALA A 103 -1.20 16.39 9.27
N LEU A 104 -2.24 15.60 9.55
CA LEU A 104 -3.47 16.09 10.19
C LEU A 104 -3.21 16.61 11.60
N LEU A 105 -2.42 15.90 12.40
CA LEU A 105 -2.07 16.29 13.76
C LEU A 105 -1.28 17.61 13.78
N GLN A 106 -0.28 17.76 12.91
CA GLN A 106 0.52 18.99 12.76
C GLN A 106 -0.36 20.19 12.37
N ARG A 107 -1.20 20.06 11.34
CA ARG A 107 -2.13 21.14 10.93
C ARG A 107 -3.16 21.48 12.01
N SER A 108 -3.42 20.54 12.92
CA SER A 108 -4.33 20.72 14.06
C SER A 108 -3.63 21.26 15.31
N GLY A 109 -2.30 21.40 15.31
CA GLY A 109 -1.53 21.76 16.48
C GLY A 109 -1.63 20.74 17.63
N ILE A 110 -1.86 19.46 17.31
CA ILE A 110 -2.02 18.39 18.30
C ILE A 110 -0.77 17.52 18.32
N GLY A 111 -0.25 17.25 19.51
CA GLY A 111 0.89 16.40 19.76
C GLY A 111 2.11 17.19 20.26
N ASN A 112 3.28 16.58 20.15
CA ASN A 112 4.57 17.17 20.55
C ASN A 112 5.50 17.26 19.33
N ASP A 113 6.77 17.61 19.57
CA ASP A 113 7.76 17.80 18.51
C ASP A 113 8.12 16.52 17.73
N TRP A 114 7.65 15.35 18.17
CA TRP A 114 7.86 14.07 17.49
C TRP A 114 6.84 13.78 16.38
N VAL A 115 5.74 14.52 16.29
CA VAL A 115 4.71 14.27 15.28
C VAL A 115 5.30 14.45 13.87
N GLY A 116 5.27 13.37 13.08
CA GLY A 116 5.80 13.32 11.72
C GLY A 116 7.30 12.99 11.62
N ARG A 117 7.99 12.79 12.74
CA ARG A 117 9.40 12.35 12.76
C ARG A 117 9.51 10.83 12.75
N ASN A 118 10.71 10.32 12.47
CA ASN A 118 11.05 8.89 12.44
C ASN A 118 10.22 8.07 11.44
N LEU A 119 9.86 8.67 10.29
CA LEU A 119 9.26 7.91 9.20
C LEU A 119 10.21 6.80 8.76
N LYS A 120 9.74 5.56 8.86
CA LYS A 120 10.44 4.38 8.37
C LYS A 120 9.75 3.88 7.12
N VAL A 121 10.54 3.58 6.10
CA VAL A 121 10.06 2.94 4.89
C VAL A 121 10.78 1.62 4.64
N HIS A 122 10.23 0.84 3.73
CA HIS A 122 10.93 -0.29 3.14
C HIS A 122 11.41 0.09 1.74
N PRO A 123 12.63 0.65 1.57
CA PRO A 123 13.18 0.88 0.25
C PRO A 123 13.15 -0.42 -0.54
N THR A 124 12.54 -0.35 -1.72
CA THR A 124 12.24 -1.53 -2.52
C THR A 124 12.79 -1.32 -3.93
N SER A 125 13.64 -2.24 -4.37
CA SER A 125 14.18 -2.26 -5.73
C SER A 125 13.59 -3.41 -6.52
N THR A 126 13.30 -3.20 -7.81
CA THR A 126 12.78 -4.25 -8.69
C THR A 126 13.90 -4.79 -9.59
N ILE A 127 13.93 -6.10 -9.77
CA ILE A 127 14.85 -6.78 -10.68
C ILE A 127 14.02 -7.54 -11.71
N PHE A 128 14.33 -7.35 -12.99
CA PHE A 128 13.71 -8.08 -14.10
C PHE A 128 14.70 -9.08 -14.70
N ALA A 129 14.19 -10.24 -15.09
CA ALA A 129 14.92 -11.23 -15.86
C ALA A 129 14.06 -11.72 -17.04
N VAL A 130 14.71 -12.03 -18.16
CA VAL A 130 14.08 -12.59 -19.36
C VAL A 130 14.51 -14.05 -19.50
N PHE A 131 13.54 -14.94 -19.68
CA PHE A 131 13.73 -16.39 -19.76
C PHE A 131 13.46 -16.90 -21.17
N ASN A 132 13.96 -18.09 -21.49
CA ASN A 132 13.68 -18.72 -22.79
C ASN A 132 12.23 -19.23 -22.85
N GLU A 133 11.70 -19.68 -21.73
CA GLU A 133 10.33 -20.12 -21.55
C GLU A 133 9.37 -18.98 -21.16
N LYS A 134 8.08 -19.21 -21.39
CA LYS A 134 7.02 -18.30 -20.93
C LYS A 134 6.84 -18.42 -19.42
N ILE A 135 6.91 -17.30 -18.72
CA ILE A 135 6.73 -17.21 -17.26
C ILE A 135 5.36 -16.62 -16.90
N ASN A 136 4.90 -15.60 -17.64
CA ASN A 136 3.65 -14.88 -17.36
C ASN A 136 3.52 -14.37 -15.92
N MET A 137 4.49 -13.56 -15.46
CA MET A 137 4.58 -13.06 -14.07
C MET A 137 3.36 -12.27 -13.55
N TYR A 138 2.40 -11.91 -14.40
CA TYR A 138 1.13 -11.31 -13.97
C TYR A 138 0.08 -12.29 -13.47
N SER A 139 0.32 -13.59 -13.63
CA SER A 139 -0.59 -14.65 -13.21
C SER A 139 -0.27 -15.08 -11.79
N GLY A 140 -1.31 -15.41 -11.01
CA GLY A 140 -1.18 -15.80 -9.62
C GLY A 140 -1.22 -14.62 -8.63
N PRO A 141 -1.36 -14.89 -7.33
CA PRO A 141 -1.30 -13.87 -6.29
C PRO A 141 0.12 -13.28 -6.18
N PRO A 142 0.26 -12.00 -5.79
CA PRO A 142 1.55 -11.44 -5.40
C PRO A 142 2.10 -12.14 -4.16
N GLN A 143 3.38 -11.92 -3.86
CA GLN A 143 3.97 -12.35 -2.59
C GLN A 143 3.78 -13.86 -2.37
N SER A 144 3.89 -14.66 -3.43
CA SER A 144 3.66 -16.11 -3.38
C SER A 144 4.86 -16.87 -2.83
N ALA A 145 6.05 -16.33 -3.03
CA ALA A 145 7.30 -16.83 -2.48
C ALA A 145 8.17 -15.69 -1.97
N VAL A 146 8.91 -15.98 -0.90
CA VAL A 146 9.82 -15.06 -0.23
C VAL A 146 11.12 -15.77 0.14
N ILE A 147 12.23 -15.05 0.16
CA ILE A 147 13.53 -15.50 0.68
C ILE A 147 13.93 -14.54 1.79
N LYS A 148 14.07 -15.04 3.02
CA LYS A 148 14.29 -14.23 4.22
C LYS A 148 15.69 -14.37 4.82
N ASP A 149 16.56 -15.13 4.18
CA ASP A 149 17.91 -15.46 4.66
C ASP A 149 18.74 -14.21 4.97
N GLY A 150 18.52 -13.13 4.21
CA GLY A 150 19.17 -11.84 4.40
C GLY A 150 18.50 -10.89 5.38
N HIS A 151 17.37 -11.26 6.01
CA HIS A 151 16.50 -10.29 6.70
C HIS A 151 17.12 -9.71 7.98
N ASN A 152 18.05 -10.42 8.60
CA ASN A 152 18.76 -10.02 9.82
C ASN A 152 20.27 -10.27 9.68
N GLN A 153 20.92 -9.50 8.82
CA GLN A 153 22.37 -9.60 8.61
C GLN A 153 23.11 -9.19 9.88
N ASP A 154 24.11 -10.00 10.23
CA ASP A 154 25.00 -9.77 11.37
C ASP A 154 24.27 -9.54 12.71
N ASN A 155 23.05 -10.08 12.86
CA ASN A 155 22.18 -9.89 14.03
C ASN A 155 21.84 -8.42 14.35
N THR A 156 21.88 -7.53 13.37
CA THR A 156 21.64 -6.08 13.55
C THR A 156 20.16 -5.71 13.63
N GLY A 157 19.25 -6.62 13.27
CA GLY A 157 17.86 -6.33 12.99
C GLY A 157 17.62 -5.74 11.59
N TYR A 158 18.68 -5.56 10.80
CA TYR A 158 18.65 -4.99 9.45
C TYR A 158 19.09 -6.00 8.41
N GLY A 159 18.70 -5.77 7.16
CA GLY A 159 19.02 -6.65 6.05
C GLY A 159 18.06 -6.52 4.89
N PHE A 160 17.98 -7.57 4.09
CA PHE A 160 17.13 -7.66 2.91
C PHE A 160 16.26 -8.90 2.92
N TRP A 161 15.14 -8.85 2.22
CA TRP A 161 14.45 -10.06 1.78
C TRP A 161 14.05 -9.92 0.32
N LEU A 162 13.92 -11.07 -0.33
CA LEU A 162 13.50 -11.15 -1.73
C LEU A 162 12.07 -11.62 -1.78
N GLU A 163 11.29 -11.04 -2.67
CA GLU A 163 9.89 -11.39 -2.82
C GLU A 163 9.47 -11.37 -4.28
N VAL A 164 8.60 -12.31 -4.65
CA VAL A 164 8.01 -12.33 -5.98
C VAL A 164 6.81 -11.38 -6.01
N ALA A 165 6.84 -10.43 -6.93
CA ALA A 165 5.75 -9.50 -7.17
C ALA A 165 5.18 -9.70 -8.58
N PRO A 166 3.86 -9.60 -8.79
CA PRO A 166 3.26 -9.76 -10.09
C PRO A 166 3.28 -8.40 -10.79
N PHE A 167 4.04 -8.33 -11.87
CA PHE A 167 4.12 -7.11 -12.66
C PHE A 167 3.24 -7.25 -13.89
N ARG A 168 2.16 -6.45 -13.94
CA ARG A 168 1.36 -6.28 -15.15
C ARG A 168 2.10 -5.44 -16.20
N PRO A 169 1.75 -5.51 -17.49
CA PRO A 169 2.48 -4.80 -18.54
C PRO A 169 2.59 -3.31 -18.27
N THR A 170 1.53 -2.68 -17.74
CA THR A 170 1.51 -1.26 -17.37
C THR A 170 2.57 -0.92 -16.31
N LEU A 171 2.72 -1.77 -15.29
CA LEU A 171 3.70 -1.53 -14.22
C LEU A 171 5.13 -1.82 -14.71
N VAL A 172 5.32 -2.88 -15.51
CA VAL A 172 6.62 -3.15 -16.16
C VAL A 172 7.05 -1.96 -17.00
N ALA A 173 6.17 -1.44 -17.85
CA ALA A 173 6.47 -0.31 -18.71
C ALA A 173 6.95 0.91 -17.89
N SER A 174 6.35 1.18 -16.72
CA SER A 174 6.80 2.27 -15.85
C SER A 174 8.12 2.04 -15.12
N LEU A 175 8.56 0.79 -14.96
CA LEU A 175 9.71 0.42 -14.12
C LEU A 175 10.96 0.00 -14.90
N ILE A 176 10.81 -0.44 -16.14
CA ILE A 176 11.99 -0.78 -16.96
C ILE A 176 12.79 0.49 -17.27
N PRO A 177 14.13 0.46 -17.16
CA PRO A 177 14.98 1.65 -17.26
C PRO A 177 15.27 2.03 -18.72
N PHE A 178 14.27 1.91 -19.60
CA PHE A 178 14.38 2.21 -21.02
C PHE A 178 13.22 3.09 -21.48
N TYR A 179 13.45 3.87 -22.54
CA TYR A 179 12.46 4.77 -23.13
C TYR A 179 12.44 4.59 -24.66
N GLY A 180 11.32 4.97 -25.29
CA GLY A 180 11.16 4.91 -26.74
C GLY A 180 11.25 3.48 -27.28
N SER A 181 11.85 3.30 -28.47
CA SER A 181 11.93 1.98 -29.15
C SER A 181 12.54 0.89 -28.26
N LYS A 182 13.58 1.20 -27.49
CA LYS A 182 14.22 0.25 -26.57
C LYS A 182 13.27 -0.27 -25.50
N GLN A 183 12.35 0.57 -25.03
CA GLN A 183 11.32 0.18 -24.08
C GLN A 183 10.36 -0.83 -24.72
N PHE A 184 9.91 -0.55 -25.95
CA PHE A 184 9.04 -1.45 -26.71
C PHE A 184 9.70 -2.81 -26.95
N GLU A 185 10.96 -2.84 -27.39
CA GLU A 185 11.74 -4.08 -27.59
C GLU A 185 11.84 -4.94 -26.32
N GLN A 186 11.88 -4.33 -25.13
CA GLN A 186 11.84 -5.08 -23.88
C GLN A 186 10.43 -5.57 -23.57
N ILE A 187 9.40 -4.71 -23.72
CA ILE A 187 8.01 -5.08 -23.44
C ILE A 187 7.51 -6.19 -24.35
N GLU A 188 8.01 -6.31 -25.58
CA GLU A 188 7.70 -7.45 -26.47
C GLU A 188 8.07 -8.81 -25.86
N LYS A 189 9.06 -8.84 -24.96
CA LYS A 189 9.51 -10.06 -24.26
C LYS A 189 8.73 -10.34 -22.98
N TYR A 190 7.71 -9.54 -22.67
CA TYR A 190 7.00 -9.55 -21.39
C TYR A 190 6.47 -10.93 -20.97
N SER A 191 5.96 -11.76 -21.90
CA SER A 191 5.46 -13.10 -21.56
C SER A 191 6.54 -14.04 -21.02
N ASN A 192 7.80 -13.71 -21.29
CA ASN A 192 8.99 -14.44 -20.89
C ASN A 192 9.73 -13.74 -19.72
N MET A 193 9.17 -12.65 -19.20
CA MET A 193 9.76 -11.94 -18.08
C MET A 193 9.30 -12.53 -16.74
N SER A 194 10.23 -12.56 -15.79
CA SER A 194 9.95 -12.62 -14.37
C SER A 194 10.52 -11.38 -13.69
N ALA A 195 9.96 -11.04 -12.54
CA ALA A 195 10.51 -10.00 -11.70
C ALA A 195 10.34 -10.33 -10.22
N GLY A 196 11.33 -9.89 -9.46
CA GLY A 196 11.34 -9.93 -8.02
C GLY A 196 11.65 -8.56 -7.47
N ILE A 197 11.38 -8.38 -6.19
CA ILE A 197 11.74 -7.20 -5.45
C ILE A 197 12.73 -7.56 -4.35
N VAL A 198 13.67 -6.64 -4.11
CA VAL A 198 14.53 -6.63 -2.93
C VAL A 198 13.99 -5.56 -2.02
N LEU A 199 13.56 -5.93 -0.82
CA LEU A 199 13.14 -4.98 0.20
C LEU A 199 14.23 -4.91 1.26
N VAL A 200 14.55 -3.69 1.69
CA VAL A 200 15.41 -3.44 2.84
C VAL A 200 14.65 -2.63 3.88
N ARG A 201 15.13 -2.65 5.12
CA ARG A 201 14.75 -1.65 6.12
C ARG A 201 15.66 -0.45 5.91
N ASP A 202 15.10 0.76 5.82
CA ASP A 202 15.86 1.98 5.55
C ASP A 202 16.91 2.34 6.61
N GLY A 203 16.88 1.70 7.79
CA GLY A 203 17.85 1.94 8.85
C GLY A 203 17.81 3.36 9.40
N SER A 204 16.73 4.10 9.11
CA SER A 204 16.61 5.53 9.39
C SER A 204 16.31 5.80 10.86
N ASP A 205 17.06 5.19 11.80
CA ASP A 205 16.95 5.34 13.27
C ASP A 205 17.24 6.74 13.82
N GLY A 206 17.08 7.77 12.98
CA GLY A 206 17.19 9.17 13.34
C GLY A 206 16.31 10.07 12.46
N GLU A 207 16.44 11.37 12.71
CA GLU A 207 15.67 12.40 12.03
C GLU A 207 16.10 12.54 10.57
N ALA A 208 15.16 12.39 9.65
CA ALA A 208 15.32 12.89 8.28
C ALA A 208 15.31 14.41 8.35
N ASN A 209 16.48 15.03 8.14
CA ASN A 209 16.59 16.47 7.91
C ASN A 209 16.10 16.82 6.50
#